data_AF-A0A954BUR3-F1
#
_entry.id   AF-A0A954BUR3-F1
#
_cell.length_a   1.000
_cell.length_b   1.000
_cell.length_c   1.000
_cell.angle_alpha   90.00
_cell.angle_beta   90.00
_cell.angle_gamma   90.00
#
_symmetry.space_group_name_H-M   'P 1'
#
loop_
_entity.id
_entity.type
_entity.pdbx_description
1 polymer ?
#
loop_
_entity_poly.entity_id
_entity_poly.type
_entity_poly.pdbx_seq_one_letter_code
_entity_poly.pdbx_strand_id
1 'polypeptide(L)'
;NNGGVIMSNSIIALNHVHDTNGSGSGAQGDGIELKQGSWGNLIAENLVHDNNYPCILVYGTAGQTQNIVERNVCYNSGDNVMQIQGECIVRNNLCINGAGSAFASQVHQGNPTNLQVVHNTFVNGSGRAAKLSSWSGAANMVFANNACYSTGNMAIDCNGISGVTFAGNVCFGSVTSGITFTTGNGLGDFTNVTTNGANRDAHPSGGSALLGAANATYATAKDLEGTTRTAPHDAGCYEG
;
A
#
# COMPACT_ATOMS: atom_id res chain seq x y z
N ASN A 1 16.42 -8.82 15.61
CA ASN A 1 15.44 -9.20 14.57
C ASN A 1 14.33 -10.15 15.06
N ASN A 2 14.14 -10.36 16.36
CA ASN A 2 13.26 -11.42 16.90
C ASN A 2 12.10 -10.88 17.76
N GLY A 3 11.65 -9.64 17.51
CA GLY A 3 10.57 -9.04 18.33
C GLY A 3 10.89 -8.95 19.82
N GLY A 4 12.17 -8.85 20.21
CA GLY A 4 12.58 -8.83 21.62
C GLY A 4 12.05 -7.64 22.42
N VAL A 5 11.55 -6.61 21.73
CA VAL A 5 10.82 -5.47 22.29
C VAL A 5 9.55 -5.29 21.47
N ILE A 6 8.43 -5.12 22.16
CA ILE A 6 7.10 -4.93 21.59
C ILE A 6 6.71 -3.47 21.73
N MET A 7 6.40 -2.81 20.61
CA MET A 7 5.79 -1.49 20.60
C MET A 7 4.28 -1.65 20.50
N SER A 8 3.53 -0.98 21.38
CA SER A 8 2.07 -1.06 21.32
C SER A 8 1.40 0.26 21.63
N ASN A 9 0.20 0.45 21.07
CA ASN A 9 -0.64 1.64 21.28
C ASN A 9 0.11 2.97 21.08
N SER A 10 1.05 2.97 20.15
CA SER A 10 1.92 4.11 19.89
C SER A 10 1.55 4.78 18.57
N ILE A 11 1.96 6.03 18.41
CA ILE A 11 1.69 6.83 17.21
C ILE A 11 3.02 7.28 16.61
N ILE A 12 3.22 6.98 15.32
CA ILE A 12 4.33 7.43 14.49
C ILE A 12 3.71 8.25 13.36
N ALA A 13 3.65 9.56 13.54
CA ALA A 13 2.94 10.42 12.60
C ALA A 13 3.64 11.74 12.31
N LEU A 14 3.33 12.30 11.13
CA LEU A 14 3.79 13.62 10.69
C LEU A 14 5.31 13.75 10.60
N ASN A 15 6.00 12.65 10.32
CA ASN A 15 7.45 12.64 10.16
C ASN A 15 7.85 12.75 8.69
N HIS A 16 9.03 13.30 8.46
CA HIS A 16 9.75 13.21 7.19
C HIS A 16 10.96 12.31 7.41
N VAL A 17 10.92 11.10 6.83
CA VAL A 17 11.96 10.07 7.01
C VAL A 17 12.59 9.81 5.65
N HIS A 18 13.87 10.12 5.49
CA HIS A 18 14.50 10.03 4.17
C HIS A 18 15.99 9.71 4.20
N ASP A 19 16.52 9.34 3.03
CA ASP A 19 17.94 9.10 2.78
C ASP A 19 18.57 8.04 3.72
N THR A 20 17.81 6.99 4.02
CA THR A 20 18.33 5.81 4.74
C THR A 20 19.01 4.81 3.78
N ASN A 21 19.40 5.26 2.59
CA ASN A 21 20.06 4.48 1.54
C ASN A 21 21.59 4.48 1.63
N GLY A 22 22.14 4.84 2.80
CA GLY A 22 23.58 4.89 3.05
C GLY A 22 24.26 3.51 3.01
N SER A 23 25.58 3.52 2.82
CA SER A 23 26.41 2.32 2.85
C SER A 23 26.91 1.98 4.26
N GLY A 24 27.52 0.80 4.44
CA GLY A 24 28.11 0.38 5.72
C GLY A 24 27.06 0.04 6.78
N SER A 25 27.21 0.57 8.01
CA SER A 25 26.27 0.30 9.11
C SER A 25 24.86 0.86 8.88
N GLY A 26 24.69 1.77 7.92
CA GLY A 26 23.38 2.28 7.49
C GLY A 26 22.71 1.43 6.41
N ALA A 27 23.35 0.37 5.91
CA ALA A 27 22.85 -0.39 4.77
C ALA A 27 21.51 -1.09 5.02
N GLN A 28 21.15 -1.37 6.28
CA GLN A 28 19.86 -2.01 6.61
C GLN A 28 18.65 -1.09 6.38
N GLY A 29 18.84 0.23 6.31
CA GLY A 29 18.06 1.18 5.51
C GLY A 29 16.52 1.17 5.42
N ASP A 30 15.76 0.51 6.29
CA ASP A 30 14.29 0.70 6.37
C ASP A 30 13.97 2.15 6.78
N GLY A 31 12.84 2.69 6.31
CA GLY A 31 12.34 3.98 6.77
C GLY A 31 11.71 3.86 8.17
N ILE A 32 10.58 3.16 8.25
CA ILE A 32 9.86 2.85 9.49
C ILE A 32 9.64 1.33 9.54
N GLU A 33 10.17 0.67 10.56
CA GLU A 33 10.00 -0.77 10.76
C GLU A 33 9.29 -1.07 12.09
N LEU A 34 8.16 -1.78 12.02
CA LEU A 34 7.39 -2.23 13.18
C LEU A 34 7.48 -3.75 13.31
N LYS A 35 8.25 -4.22 14.30
CA LYS A 35 8.63 -5.63 14.46
C LYS A 35 7.47 -6.55 14.89
N GLN A 36 7.63 -7.83 14.58
CA GLN A 36 6.73 -8.92 14.93
C GLN A 36 6.24 -8.84 16.38
N GLY A 37 4.92 -8.97 16.55
CA GLY A 37 4.23 -8.89 17.83
C GLY A 37 3.88 -7.48 18.28
N SER A 38 4.35 -6.42 17.61
CA SER A 38 3.93 -5.04 17.89
C SER A 38 2.51 -4.80 17.39
N TRP A 39 1.68 -4.12 18.19
CA TRP A 39 0.22 -4.12 17.99
C TRP A 39 -0.46 -2.80 18.39
N GLY A 40 -1.63 -2.52 17.80
CA GLY A 40 -2.41 -1.32 18.11
C GLY A 40 -1.71 0.00 17.79
N ASN A 41 -0.68 -0.01 16.96
CA ASN A 41 0.06 1.21 16.61
C ASN A 41 -0.56 1.91 15.40
N LEU A 42 -0.41 3.23 15.34
CA LEU A 42 -0.80 4.08 14.23
C LEU A 42 0.46 4.64 13.54
N ILE A 43 0.61 4.38 12.25
CA ILE A 43 1.64 4.98 11.38
C ILE A 43 0.91 5.87 10.37
N ALA A 44 0.91 7.18 10.60
CA ALA A 44 0.02 8.08 9.87
C ALA A 44 0.69 9.33 9.30
N GLU A 45 0.32 9.73 8.09
CA GLU A 45 0.66 11.07 7.56
C GLU A 45 2.18 11.34 7.51
N ASN A 46 2.98 10.29 7.31
CA ASN A 46 4.43 10.42 7.15
C ASN A 46 4.79 10.58 5.67
N LEU A 47 5.86 11.34 5.42
CA LEU A 47 6.56 11.39 4.14
C LEU A 47 7.83 10.53 4.26
N VAL A 48 7.90 9.41 3.54
CA VAL A 48 9.01 8.44 3.68
C VAL A 48 9.63 8.11 2.32
N HIS A 49 10.91 8.39 2.11
CA HIS A 49 11.51 8.16 0.78
C HIS A 49 13.02 7.94 0.73
N ASP A 50 13.50 7.47 -0.42
CA ASP A 50 14.92 7.26 -0.71
C ASP A 50 15.59 6.32 0.31
N ASN A 51 14.94 5.17 0.54
CA ASN A 51 15.33 4.14 1.50
C ASN A 51 15.97 2.94 0.78
N ASN A 52 16.97 2.28 1.38
CA ASN A 52 17.54 1.05 0.77
C ASN A 52 16.57 -0.13 0.84
N TYR A 53 15.86 -0.24 1.97
CA TYR A 53 14.83 -1.23 2.24
C TYR A 53 13.45 -0.56 2.24
N PRO A 54 12.35 -1.24 2.63
CA PRO A 54 11.05 -0.61 2.55
C PRO A 54 10.95 0.73 3.27
N CYS A 55 10.17 1.65 2.69
CA CYS A 55 9.82 2.90 3.35
C CYS A 55 9.05 2.57 4.64
N ILE A 56 8.09 1.64 4.57
CA ILE A 56 7.37 1.14 5.74
C ILE A 56 7.33 -0.39 5.70
N LEU A 57 7.81 -1.03 6.77
CA LEU A 57 7.75 -2.47 6.99
C LEU A 57 6.99 -2.79 8.29
N VAL A 58 5.88 -3.55 8.19
CA VAL A 58 5.07 -3.95 9.34
C VAL A 58 4.87 -5.46 9.36
N TYR A 59 5.17 -6.07 10.50
CA TYR A 59 5.00 -7.50 10.75
C TYR A 59 3.64 -7.76 11.43
N GLY A 60 3.30 -9.05 11.62
CA GLY A 60 2.07 -9.42 12.31
C GLY A 60 2.04 -9.01 13.79
N THR A 61 0.84 -8.85 14.34
CA THR A 61 0.55 -8.50 15.73
C THR A 61 0.51 -9.71 16.66
N ALA A 62 0.57 -10.94 16.10
CA ALA A 62 0.41 -12.20 16.84
C ALA A 62 -0.97 -12.32 17.51
N GLY A 63 -2.03 -11.99 16.76
CA GLY A 63 -3.42 -12.07 17.20
C GLY A 63 -3.90 -10.89 18.06
N GLN A 64 -3.05 -9.90 18.33
CA GLN A 64 -3.41 -8.68 19.05
C GLN A 64 -4.09 -7.66 18.12
N THR A 65 -4.57 -6.55 18.70
CA THR A 65 -5.19 -5.44 17.96
C THR A 65 -4.37 -5.03 16.73
N GLN A 66 -5.03 -4.90 15.58
CA GLN A 66 -4.37 -4.56 14.32
C GLN A 66 -3.61 -3.23 14.43
N ASN A 67 -2.47 -3.15 13.74
CA ASN A 67 -1.83 -1.86 13.46
C ASN A 67 -2.59 -1.13 12.34
N ILE A 68 -2.49 0.18 12.29
CA ILE A 68 -3.06 1.02 11.22
C ILE A 68 -1.93 1.77 10.52
N VAL A 69 -1.84 1.62 9.21
CA VAL A 69 -0.91 2.36 8.34
C VAL A 69 -1.75 3.20 7.40
N GLU A 70 -1.81 4.52 7.62
CA GLU A 70 -2.70 5.37 6.86
C GLU A 70 -2.13 6.70 6.39
N ARG A 71 -2.60 7.16 5.23
CA ARG A 71 -2.33 8.53 4.75
C ARG A 71 -0.84 8.86 4.63
N ASN A 72 0.02 7.87 4.44
CA ASN A 72 1.45 8.09 4.22
C ASN A 72 1.73 8.28 2.74
N VAL A 73 2.73 9.11 2.43
CA VAL A 73 3.31 9.24 1.10
C VAL A 73 4.69 8.59 1.13
N CYS A 74 4.84 7.51 0.39
CA CYS A 74 6.07 6.74 0.34
C CYS A 74 6.60 6.62 -1.09
N TYR A 75 7.90 6.84 -1.32
CA TYR A 75 8.46 6.67 -2.65
C TYR A 75 9.96 6.36 -2.69
N ASN A 76 10.45 5.85 -3.82
CA ASN A 76 11.86 5.55 -4.06
C ASN A 76 12.46 4.59 -3.01
N SER A 77 12.05 3.33 -3.05
CA SER A 77 12.68 2.27 -2.25
C SER A 77 13.55 1.37 -3.12
N GLY A 78 14.73 1.02 -2.60
CA GLY A 78 15.60 -0.03 -3.16
C GLY A 78 15.02 -1.45 -3.05
N ASP A 79 13.89 -1.62 -2.36
CA ASP A 79 13.14 -2.87 -2.21
C ASP A 79 11.64 -2.65 -2.57
N ASN A 80 10.71 -2.97 -1.68
CA ASN A 80 9.28 -2.65 -1.83
C ASN A 80 9.00 -1.33 -1.11
N VAL A 81 8.23 -0.41 -1.69
CA VAL A 81 7.94 0.87 -1.02
C VAL A 81 7.23 0.63 0.32
N MET A 82 6.16 -0.15 0.32
CA MET A 82 5.48 -0.57 1.54
C MET A 82 5.38 -2.10 1.60
N GLN A 83 5.79 -2.69 2.72
CA GLN A 83 5.76 -4.13 2.96
C GLN A 83 5.01 -4.47 4.25
N ILE A 84 3.89 -5.17 4.14
CA ILE A 84 2.99 -5.47 5.27
C ILE A 84 2.68 -6.96 5.32
N GLN A 85 3.07 -7.66 6.39
CA GLN A 85 2.80 -9.09 6.54
C GLN A 85 1.30 -9.38 6.66
N GLY A 86 0.64 -8.81 7.66
CA GLY A 86 -0.74 -9.12 8.02
C GLY A 86 -1.17 -8.39 9.29
N GLU A 87 -2.39 -8.63 9.75
CA GLU A 87 -2.95 -8.07 10.99
C GLU A 87 -2.88 -6.54 11.02
N CYS A 88 -3.19 -5.92 9.89
CA CYS A 88 -3.05 -4.49 9.69
C CYS A 88 -4.20 -3.93 8.82
N ILE A 89 -4.55 -2.68 9.06
CA ILE A 89 -5.38 -1.88 8.16
C ILE A 89 -4.46 -0.89 7.44
N VAL A 90 -4.32 -1.04 6.14
CA VAL A 90 -3.48 -0.23 5.26
C VAL A 90 -4.41 0.61 4.39
N ARG A 91 -4.48 1.92 4.61
CA ARG A 91 -5.46 2.75 3.90
C ARG A 91 -5.01 4.14 3.49
N ASN A 92 -5.52 4.63 2.36
CA ASN A 92 -5.26 5.99 1.89
C ASN A 92 -3.77 6.33 1.72
N ASN A 93 -2.89 5.36 1.49
CA ASN A 93 -1.47 5.63 1.27
C ASN A 93 -1.16 5.80 -0.22
N LEU A 94 -0.16 6.62 -0.54
CA LEU A 94 0.45 6.73 -1.86
C LEU A 94 1.82 6.05 -1.84
N CYS A 95 2.04 5.03 -2.69
CA CYS A 95 3.32 4.35 -2.79
C CYS A 95 3.82 4.34 -4.25
N ILE A 96 5.04 4.86 -4.47
CA ILE A 96 5.57 5.03 -5.83
C ILE A 96 7.01 4.54 -5.94
N ASN A 97 7.36 3.87 -7.05
CA ASN A 97 8.75 3.57 -7.42
C ASN A 97 9.50 2.68 -6.40
N GLY A 98 9.07 1.43 -6.25
CA GLY A 98 9.84 0.39 -5.55
C GLY A 98 10.57 -0.50 -6.53
N ALA A 99 11.83 -0.83 -6.26
CA ALA A 99 12.60 -1.76 -7.08
C ALA A 99 11.89 -3.12 -7.24
N GLY A 100 11.23 -3.60 -6.19
CA GLY A 100 10.39 -4.79 -6.20
C GLY A 100 8.92 -4.49 -6.53
N SER A 101 8.24 -3.84 -5.59
CA SER A 101 6.81 -3.50 -5.68
C SER A 101 6.50 -2.17 -5.00
N ALA A 102 5.44 -1.46 -5.41
CA ALA A 102 4.94 -0.34 -4.62
C ALA A 102 4.28 -0.82 -3.31
N PHE A 103 3.55 -1.94 -3.37
CA PHE A 103 3.04 -2.63 -2.18
C PHE A 103 3.35 -4.12 -2.24
N ALA A 104 3.78 -4.69 -1.11
CA ALA A 104 3.98 -6.12 -0.95
C ALA A 104 3.38 -6.64 0.37
N SER A 105 2.75 -7.80 0.30
CA SER A 105 2.40 -8.60 1.47
C SER A 105 2.87 -10.03 1.27
N GLN A 106 3.58 -10.57 2.26
CA GLN A 106 4.20 -11.89 2.20
C GLN A 106 4.49 -12.45 3.60
N VAL A 107 4.82 -13.74 3.66
CA VAL A 107 5.28 -14.39 4.90
C VAL A 107 6.54 -13.69 5.41
N HIS A 108 6.51 -13.25 6.67
CA HIS A 108 7.64 -12.54 7.27
C HIS A 108 7.74 -12.75 8.79
N GLN A 109 8.23 -13.91 9.23
CA GLN A 109 8.16 -14.40 10.63
C GLN A 109 6.75 -14.81 11.11
N GLY A 110 5.75 -14.68 10.25
CA GLY A 110 4.43 -15.27 10.40
C GLY A 110 3.68 -15.23 9.06
N ASN A 111 2.52 -15.91 9.01
CA ASN A 111 1.67 -15.93 7.84
C ASN A 111 0.80 -14.67 7.78
N PRO A 112 0.53 -14.12 6.57
CA PRO A 112 -0.51 -13.12 6.38
C PRO A 112 -1.88 -13.64 6.82
N THR A 113 -2.62 -12.80 7.54
CA THR A 113 -4.02 -13.00 7.92
C THR A 113 -4.59 -11.64 8.34
N ASN A 114 -5.91 -11.45 8.30
CA ASN A 114 -6.58 -10.24 8.80
C ASN A 114 -5.93 -8.95 8.30
N LEU A 115 -5.76 -8.83 6.99
CA LEU A 115 -5.13 -7.68 6.32
C LEU A 115 -6.15 -7.00 5.42
N GLN A 116 -6.37 -5.72 5.68
CA GLN A 116 -7.23 -4.87 4.85
C GLN A 116 -6.37 -3.83 4.16
N VAL A 117 -6.38 -3.83 2.83
CA VAL A 117 -5.66 -2.87 1.99
C VAL A 117 -6.70 -2.11 1.19
N VAL A 118 -7.02 -0.88 1.62
CA VAL A 118 -8.15 -0.12 1.10
C VAL A 118 -7.82 1.31 0.69
N HIS A 119 -8.32 1.76 -0.46
CA HIS A 119 -8.11 3.14 -0.93
C HIS A 119 -6.64 3.57 -1.01
N ASN A 120 -5.71 2.68 -1.37
CA ASN A 120 -4.32 3.08 -1.60
C ASN A 120 -4.08 3.31 -3.10
N THR A 121 -3.09 4.15 -3.42
CA THR A 121 -2.60 4.31 -4.79
C THR A 121 -1.18 3.77 -4.87
N PHE A 122 -0.99 2.75 -5.72
CA PHE A 122 0.27 2.04 -5.92
C PHE A 122 0.72 2.23 -7.37
N VAL A 123 1.85 2.92 -7.58
CA VAL A 123 2.36 3.22 -8.92
C VAL A 123 3.80 2.74 -9.08
N ASN A 124 4.09 1.99 -10.14
CA ASN A 124 5.43 1.49 -10.37
C ASN A 124 5.80 1.43 -11.86
N GLY A 125 7.08 1.65 -12.15
CA GLY A 125 7.62 1.64 -13.51
C GLY A 125 8.03 0.24 -13.97
N SER A 126 9.06 -0.29 -13.32
CA SER A 126 9.66 -1.60 -13.61
C SER A 126 9.17 -2.71 -12.67
N GLY A 127 8.83 -2.37 -11.43
CA GLY A 127 8.30 -3.31 -10.45
C GLY A 127 6.78 -3.46 -10.52
N ARG A 128 6.24 -4.29 -9.63
CA ARG A 128 4.79 -4.51 -9.50
C ARG A 128 4.11 -3.32 -8.81
N ALA A 129 2.83 -3.09 -9.08
CA ALA A 129 2.08 -2.16 -8.25
C ALA A 129 1.74 -2.84 -6.91
N ALA A 130 1.11 -4.01 -6.92
CA ALA A 130 0.85 -4.81 -5.73
C ALA A 130 1.29 -6.28 -5.90
N LYS A 131 1.98 -6.81 -4.89
CA LYS A 131 2.34 -8.24 -4.76
C LYS A 131 1.72 -8.83 -3.50
N LEU A 132 0.82 -9.80 -3.65
CA LEU A 132 0.03 -10.41 -2.59
C LEU A 132 0.36 -11.90 -2.50
N SER A 133 1.33 -12.25 -1.63
CA SER A 133 1.86 -13.61 -1.52
C SER A 133 1.27 -14.32 -0.31
N SER A 134 0.84 -15.58 -0.50
CA SER A 134 0.25 -16.42 0.57
C SER A 134 -1.09 -15.90 1.11
N TRP A 135 -1.89 -15.27 0.26
CA TRP A 135 -3.23 -14.80 0.62
C TRP A 135 -4.33 -15.87 0.41
N SER A 136 -4.12 -16.81 -0.52
CA SER A 136 -5.09 -17.88 -0.80
C SER A 136 -5.39 -18.72 0.44
N GLY A 137 -6.67 -18.74 0.85
CA GLY A 137 -7.15 -19.45 2.03
C GLY A 137 -6.81 -18.79 3.37
N ALA A 138 -6.11 -17.65 3.37
CA ALA A 138 -5.89 -16.87 4.58
C ALA A 138 -7.18 -16.17 5.00
N ALA A 139 -7.37 -16.01 6.31
CA ALA A 139 -8.60 -15.43 6.86
C ALA A 139 -8.63 -13.91 6.70
N ASN A 140 -9.81 -13.36 6.42
CA ASN A 140 -10.09 -11.92 6.47
C ASN A 140 -9.15 -11.06 5.61
N MET A 141 -8.86 -11.51 4.39
CA MET A 141 -8.02 -10.78 3.44
C MET A 141 -8.88 -9.90 2.54
N VAL A 142 -8.64 -8.58 2.57
CA VAL A 142 -9.38 -7.59 1.79
C VAL A 142 -8.40 -6.72 1.02
N PHE A 143 -8.62 -6.63 -0.29
CA PHE A 143 -7.91 -5.73 -1.19
C PHE A 143 -8.94 -4.96 -2.02
N ALA A 144 -9.33 -3.77 -1.57
CA ALA A 144 -10.46 -3.05 -2.15
C ALA A 144 -10.19 -1.56 -2.42
N ASN A 145 -10.83 -1.00 -3.43
CA ASN A 145 -10.79 0.42 -3.77
C ASN A 145 -9.38 0.98 -4.02
N ASN A 146 -8.41 0.13 -4.36
CA ASN A 146 -7.04 0.57 -4.63
C ASN A 146 -6.86 0.93 -6.11
N ALA A 147 -6.00 1.92 -6.38
CA ALA A 147 -5.47 2.21 -7.71
C ALA A 147 -4.13 1.49 -7.87
N CYS A 148 -4.03 0.51 -8.77
CA CYS A 148 -2.82 -0.31 -8.98
C CYS A 148 -2.27 -0.15 -10.39
N TYR A 149 -1.21 0.65 -10.56
CA TYR A 149 -0.67 1.02 -11.87
C TYR A 149 0.77 0.55 -11.99
N SER A 150 1.03 -0.42 -12.88
CA SER A 150 2.38 -0.82 -13.27
C SER A 150 2.53 -0.73 -14.78
N THR A 151 3.52 0.03 -15.25
CA THR A 151 3.75 0.22 -16.70
C THR A 151 4.65 -0.85 -17.32
N GLY A 152 5.41 -1.59 -16.51
CA GLY A 152 6.38 -2.58 -16.97
C GLY A 152 6.24 -3.95 -16.31
N ASN A 153 5.24 -4.14 -15.44
CA ASN A 153 5.02 -5.38 -14.71
C ASN A 153 3.53 -5.57 -14.37
N MET A 154 3.22 -6.43 -13.40
CA MET A 154 1.85 -6.66 -12.94
C MET A 154 1.33 -5.50 -12.07
N ALA A 155 0.09 -5.09 -12.35
CA ALA A 155 -0.71 -4.25 -11.46
C ALA A 155 -1.06 -5.01 -10.17
N ILE A 156 -1.55 -6.25 -10.29
CA ILE A 156 -1.80 -7.12 -9.14
C ILE A 156 -1.25 -8.52 -9.43
N ASP A 157 -0.16 -8.87 -8.74
CA ASP A 157 0.42 -10.21 -8.68
C ASP A 157 -0.04 -10.90 -7.39
N CYS A 158 -0.91 -11.90 -7.48
CA CYS A 158 -1.45 -12.63 -6.33
C CYS A 158 -1.33 -14.14 -6.55
N ASN A 159 -0.60 -14.84 -5.68
CA ASN A 159 -0.48 -16.29 -5.80
C ASN A 159 -1.68 -16.99 -5.13
N GLY A 160 -2.73 -17.19 -5.92
CA GLY A 160 -4.00 -17.79 -5.52
C GLY A 160 -4.93 -16.79 -4.84
N ILE A 161 -6.21 -16.83 -5.21
CA ILE A 161 -7.21 -15.84 -4.82
C ILE A 161 -8.34 -16.40 -3.93
N SER A 162 -8.27 -17.69 -3.57
CA SER A 162 -9.34 -18.33 -2.81
C SER A 162 -9.52 -17.64 -1.45
N GLY A 163 -10.75 -17.27 -1.11
CA GLY A 163 -11.07 -16.60 0.17
C GLY A 163 -10.63 -15.14 0.27
N VAL A 164 -10.03 -14.56 -0.77
CA VAL A 164 -9.62 -13.15 -0.80
C VAL A 164 -10.75 -12.29 -1.37
N THR A 165 -11.02 -11.17 -0.71
CA THR A 165 -11.98 -10.18 -1.22
C THR A 165 -11.27 -9.15 -2.08
N PHE A 166 -11.64 -9.09 -3.37
CA PHE A 166 -11.26 -8.02 -4.28
C PHE A 166 -12.51 -7.23 -4.68
N ALA A 167 -12.50 -5.90 -4.52
CA ALA A 167 -13.65 -5.05 -4.85
C ALA A 167 -13.22 -3.63 -5.22
N GLY A 168 -13.83 -3.01 -6.23
CA GLY A 168 -13.63 -1.58 -6.55
C GLY A 168 -12.20 -1.16 -6.90
N ASN A 169 -11.29 -2.10 -7.19
CA ASN A 169 -9.93 -1.77 -7.58
C ASN A 169 -9.90 -1.29 -9.04
N VAL A 170 -9.06 -0.30 -9.32
CA VAL A 170 -8.76 0.16 -10.68
C VAL A 170 -7.32 -0.20 -10.98
N CYS A 171 -7.07 -0.80 -12.15
CA CYS A 171 -5.74 -1.33 -12.47
C CYS A 171 -5.30 -0.96 -13.88
N PHE A 172 -4.02 -0.62 -14.02
CA PHE A 172 -3.33 -0.50 -15.30
C PHE A 172 -2.09 -1.38 -15.30
N GLY A 173 -2.00 -2.31 -16.24
CA GLY A 173 -1.01 -3.38 -16.28
C GLY A 173 -1.64 -4.76 -16.09
N SER A 174 -0.82 -5.81 -16.13
CA SER A 174 -1.32 -7.18 -16.03
C SER A 174 -1.85 -7.50 -14.64
N VAL A 175 -2.96 -8.21 -14.55
CA VAL A 175 -3.58 -8.64 -13.29
C VAL A 175 -3.68 -10.17 -13.28
N THR A 176 -3.47 -10.77 -12.11
CA THR A 176 -3.65 -12.21 -11.90
C THR A 176 -5.06 -12.64 -12.29
N SER A 177 -5.18 -13.73 -13.04
CA SER A 177 -6.47 -14.26 -13.50
C SER A 177 -7.45 -14.51 -12.36
N GLY A 178 -8.72 -14.18 -12.59
CA GLY A 178 -9.83 -14.36 -11.64
C GLY A 178 -10.05 -13.18 -10.69
N ILE A 179 -9.16 -12.18 -10.66
CA ILE A 179 -9.39 -10.93 -9.92
C ILE A 179 -10.31 -10.02 -10.74
N THR A 180 -11.37 -9.51 -10.11
CA THR A 180 -12.24 -8.48 -10.69
C THR A 180 -11.70 -7.07 -10.41
N PHE A 181 -11.64 -6.24 -11.45
CA PHE A 181 -11.16 -4.86 -11.38
C PHE A 181 -11.73 -4.04 -12.55
N THR A 182 -11.62 -2.71 -12.45
CA THR A 182 -11.86 -1.78 -13.55
C THR A 182 -10.52 -1.46 -14.24
N THR A 183 -10.48 -1.54 -15.56
CA THR A 183 -9.27 -1.18 -16.32
C THR A 183 -9.06 0.34 -16.32
N GLY A 184 -7.89 0.79 -15.88
CA GLY A 184 -7.48 2.19 -15.93
C GLY A 184 -6.99 2.62 -17.32
N ASN A 185 -6.97 3.94 -17.57
CA ASN A 185 -6.51 4.57 -18.80
C ASN A 185 -4.99 4.85 -18.82
N GLY A 186 -4.23 4.24 -17.90
CA GLY A 186 -2.81 4.53 -17.68
C GLY A 186 -2.61 5.76 -16.79
N LEU A 187 -1.40 6.30 -16.76
CA LEU A 187 -1.08 7.44 -15.88
C LEU A 187 -1.90 8.71 -16.17
N GLY A 188 -2.59 8.77 -17.31
CA GLY A 188 -3.55 9.83 -17.62
C GLY A 188 -4.78 9.85 -16.71
N ASP A 189 -5.03 8.80 -15.91
CA ASP A 189 -6.05 8.78 -14.85
C ASP A 189 -5.70 9.70 -13.66
N PHE A 190 -4.46 10.18 -13.58
CA PHE A 190 -3.98 11.05 -12.51
C PHE A 190 -3.66 12.46 -13.04
N THR A 191 -3.77 13.47 -12.19
CA THR A 191 -3.41 14.86 -12.52
C THR A 191 -1.96 14.98 -12.93
N ASN A 192 -1.00 14.47 -12.13
CA ASN A 192 0.42 14.49 -12.47
C ASN A 192 1.22 13.50 -11.60
N VAL A 193 1.17 12.21 -11.95
CA VAL A 193 2.02 11.17 -11.34
C VAL A 193 3.04 10.65 -12.34
N THR A 194 4.26 10.42 -11.88
CA THR A 194 5.28 9.69 -12.62
C THR A 194 5.67 8.39 -11.92
N THR A 195 6.01 7.35 -12.68
CA THR A 195 6.40 6.05 -12.13
C THR A 195 7.71 6.06 -11.34
N ASN A 196 8.50 7.13 -11.45
CA ASN A 196 9.77 7.33 -10.72
C ASN A 196 9.62 8.23 -9.48
N GLY A 197 8.39 8.61 -9.10
CA GLY A 197 8.13 9.42 -7.90
C GLY A 197 8.50 10.91 -8.00
N ALA A 198 8.99 11.38 -9.16
CA ALA A 198 9.32 12.79 -9.38
C ALA A 198 8.10 13.71 -9.26
N ASN A 199 6.96 13.30 -9.84
CA ASN A 199 5.65 13.91 -9.61
C ASN A 199 4.74 12.90 -8.89
N ARG A 200 3.96 13.39 -7.93
CA ARG A 200 3.21 12.56 -6.98
C ARG A 200 1.74 12.99 -6.84
N ASP A 201 1.26 13.84 -7.73
CA ASP A 201 -0.11 14.33 -7.69
C ASP A 201 -1.05 13.27 -8.29
N ALA A 202 -1.50 12.36 -7.41
CA ALA A 202 -2.33 11.22 -7.75
C ALA A 202 -3.84 11.49 -7.60
N HIS A 203 -4.25 12.76 -7.57
CA HIS A 203 -5.67 13.10 -7.70
C HIS A 203 -6.22 12.55 -9.02
N PRO A 204 -7.46 12.00 -9.04
CA PRO A 204 -8.12 11.62 -10.28
C PRO A 204 -8.20 12.80 -11.26
N SER A 205 -7.81 12.56 -12.51
CA SER A 205 -8.00 13.53 -13.59
C SER A 205 -9.44 13.51 -14.13
N GLY A 206 -9.81 14.54 -14.89
CA GLY A 206 -11.12 14.56 -15.58
C GLY A 206 -11.25 13.40 -16.58
N GLY A 207 -12.28 12.57 -16.41
CA GLY A 207 -12.50 11.36 -17.22
C GLY A 207 -11.70 10.14 -16.77
N SER A 208 -11.03 10.23 -15.63
CA SER A 208 -10.30 9.13 -15.01
C SER A 208 -11.20 7.92 -14.73
N ALA A 209 -10.65 6.73 -14.91
CA ALA A 209 -11.30 5.46 -14.54
C ALA A 209 -11.44 5.28 -13.01
N LEU A 210 -10.79 6.14 -12.22
CA LEU A 210 -10.88 6.15 -10.75
C LEU A 210 -12.22 6.71 -10.26
N LEU A 211 -12.83 7.61 -11.03
CA LEU A 211 -13.99 8.38 -10.63
C LEU A 211 -15.21 7.45 -10.42
N GLY A 212 -15.76 7.45 -9.20
CA GLY A 212 -16.92 6.64 -8.82
C GLY A 212 -16.72 5.12 -8.87
N ALA A 213 -15.48 4.65 -9.02
CA ALA A 213 -15.18 3.22 -9.21
C ALA A 213 -15.13 2.42 -7.89
N ALA A 214 -15.09 3.10 -6.74
CA ALA A 214 -14.93 2.44 -5.46
C ALA A 214 -16.20 1.67 -5.06
N ASN A 215 -15.99 0.54 -4.40
CA ASN A 215 -17.05 -0.18 -3.72
C ASN A 215 -17.40 0.52 -2.40
N ALA A 216 -18.64 0.97 -2.27
CA ALA A 216 -19.13 1.70 -1.10
C ALA A 216 -19.00 0.94 0.24
N THR A 217 -18.99 -0.41 0.21
CA THR A 217 -18.82 -1.24 1.43
C THR A 217 -17.45 -1.04 2.07
N TYR A 218 -16.43 -0.76 1.26
CA TYR A 218 -15.04 -0.60 1.70
C TYR A 218 -14.57 0.86 1.67
N ALA A 219 -15.51 1.79 1.48
CA ALA A 219 -15.18 3.20 1.40
C ALA A 219 -14.70 3.75 2.75
N THR A 220 -13.56 4.45 2.73
CA THR A 220 -13.07 5.21 3.89
C THR A 220 -13.78 6.57 3.94
N ALA A 221 -13.99 7.12 5.14
CA ALA A 221 -14.70 8.41 5.26
C ALA A 221 -13.89 9.60 4.70
N LYS A 222 -12.56 9.49 4.76
CA LYS A 222 -11.60 10.51 4.38
C LYS A 222 -10.60 9.94 3.37
N ASP A 223 -10.00 10.79 2.56
CA ASP A 223 -8.91 10.43 1.65
C ASP A 223 -7.52 10.65 2.28
N LEU A 224 -6.46 10.69 1.47
CA LEU A 224 -5.07 10.95 1.88
C LEU A 224 -4.90 12.31 2.56
N GLU A 225 -5.57 13.35 2.08
CA GLU A 225 -5.45 14.73 2.59
C GLU A 225 -6.45 15.04 3.71
N GLY A 226 -7.32 14.09 4.05
CA GLY A 226 -8.39 14.29 5.05
C GLY A 226 -9.65 14.92 4.46
N THR A 227 -9.76 15.01 3.14
CA THR A 227 -10.96 15.42 2.41
C THR A 227 -12.05 14.37 2.61
N THR A 228 -13.28 14.80 2.85
CA THR A 228 -14.43 13.87 2.98
C THR A 228 -14.73 13.28 1.61
N ARG A 229 -14.80 11.95 1.51
CA ARG A 229 -15.25 11.29 0.28
C ARG A 229 -16.75 11.49 0.07
N THR A 230 -17.18 11.61 -1.17
CA THR A 230 -18.59 11.78 -1.54
C THR A 230 -19.04 10.67 -2.48
N ALA A 231 -20.27 10.19 -2.34
CA ALA A 231 -20.76 9.15 -3.23
C ALA A 231 -21.09 9.73 -4.62
N PRO A 232 -20.76 9.02 -5.73
CA PRO A 232 -20.01 7.75 -5.76
C PRO A 232 -18.52 7.98 -5.47
N HIS A 233 -17.95 7.18 -4.56
CA HIS A 233 -16.57 7.37 -4.09
C HIS A 233 -15.55 6.94 -5.14
N ASP A 234 -14.39 7.59 -5.14
CA ASP A 234 -13.31 7.31 -6.09
C ASP A 234 -12.36 6.21 -5.59
N ALA A 235 -11.83 5.42 -6.51
CA ALA A 235 -10.77 4.47 -6.20
C ALA A 235 -9.41 5.17 -6.03
N GLY A 236 -8.53 4.61 -5.21
CA GLY A 236 -7.24 5.20 -4.88
C GLY A 236 -7.26 6.07 -3.63
N CYS A 237 -6.12 6.70 -3.34
CA CYS A 237 -5.90 7.42 -2.10
C CYS A 237 -6.48 8.84 -2.06
N TYR A 238 -6.89 9.40 -3.19
CA TYR A 238 -7.49 10.73 -3.30
C TYR A 238 -8.99 10.63 -3.63
N GLU A 239 -9.72 11.69 -3.31
CA GLU A 239 -11.05 11.97 -3.86
C GLU A 239 -10.92 13.11 -4.90
N GLY A 240 -11.63 13.02 -6.02
CA GLY A 240 -11.64 14.00 -7.12
C GLY A 240 -12.76 15.03 -7.07
#